data_AF-A0A1U7GPU9-F1
#
_entry.id   AF-A0A1U7GPU9-F1
#
_cell.length_a   1.000
_cell.length_b   1.000
_cell.length_c   1.000
_cell.angle_alpha   90.00
_cell.angle_beta   90.00
_cell.angle_gamma   90.00
#
_symmetry.space_group_name_H-M   'P 1'
#
loop_
_entity.id
_entity.type
_entity.pdbx_description
1 polymer ?
#
loop_
_entity_poly.entity_id
_entity_poly.type
_entity_poly.pdbx_seq_one_letter_code
_entity_poly.pdbx_strand_id
1 'polypeptide(L)'
;MVADHSEVFSPFREVAGPLFEAMLLGKGELARRPNVSMRLPALGEPSARLLVTPGWDRRRKLVMPFIHAEFVVERTARAGIVCNKPLPDVELAIDILDDGPRWRRWSTASGASALDRMARTMGEFVERPDVVFARSAGRCCLCGRGLTDEASRGRGIGPECIEKYRSAFSTNK
;
A
#
# COMPACT_ATOMS: atom_id res chain seq x y z
N MET A 1 12.10 -0.06 -23.01
CA MET A 1 12.25 -1.33 -22.26
C MET A 1 11.72 -1.07 -20.86
N VAL A 2 10.78 -1.90 -20.38
CA VAL A 2 10.33 -1.82 -18.97
C VAL A 2 11.46 -2.41 -18.14
N ALA A 3 11.92 -1.70 -17.12
CA ALA A 3 12.93 -2.25 -16.21
C ALA A 3 12.34 -3.48 -15.50
N ASP A 4 13.15 -4.52 -15.34
CA ASP A 4 12.75 -5.68 -14.54
C ASP A 4 12.80 -5.28 -13.07
N HIS A 5 11.65 -5.30 -12.41
CA HIS A 5 11.49 -4.97 -10.99
C HIS A 5 11.11 -6.20 -10.17
N SER A 6 11.21 -7.41 -10.73
CA SER A 6 10.77 -8.64 -10.06
C SER A 6 11.45 -8.88 -8.71
N GLU A 7 12.69 -8.40 -8.57
CA GLU A 7 13.52 -8.46 -7.36
C GLU A 7 12.91 -7.76 -6.13
N VAL A 8 12.02 -6.78 -6.31
CA VAL A 8 11.46 -6.02 -5.18
C VAL A 8 10.24 -6.68 -4.55
N PHE A 9 9.53 -7.53 -5.29
CA PHE A 9 8.20 -7.99 -4.88
C PHE A 9 8.24 -8.98 -3.71
N SER A 10 9.15 -9.96 -3.74
CA SER A 10 9.30 -10.93 -2.65
C SER A 10 9.76 -10.25 -1.35
N PRO A 11 10.84 -9.45 -1.33
CA PRO A 11 11.24 -8.70 -0.14
C PRO A 11 10.14 -7.79 0.39
N PHE A 12 9.42 -7.10 -0.50
CA PHE A 12 8.30 -6.26 -0.11
C PHE A 12 7.21 -7.06 0.61
N ARG A 13 6.86 -8.26 0.11
CA ARG A 13 5.87 -9.11 0.76
C ARG A 13 6.34 -9.60 2.12
N GLU A 14 7.60 -9.99 2.26
CA GLU A 14 8.18 -10.44 3.53
C GLU A 14 8.13 -9.34 4.59
N VAL A 15 8.46 -8.10 4.22
CA VAL A 15 8.39 -6.95 5.14
C VAL A 15 6.96 -6.52 5.44
N ALA A 16 6.06 -6.55 4.45
CA ALA A 16 4.67 -6.11 4.60
C ALA A 16 3.76 -7.12 5.31
N GLY A 17 4.02 -8.42 5.15
CA GLY A 17 3.19 -9.53 5.66
C GLY A 17 2.92 -9.47 7.16
N PRO A 18 3.95 -9.33 8.03
CA PRO A 18 3.80 -9.29 9.48
C PRO A 18 2.84 -8.21 9.98
N LEU A 19 2.73 -7.08 9.27
CA LEU A 19 1.76 -6.05 9.63
C LEU A 19 0.33 -6.52 9.43
N PHE A 20 0.03 -7.21 8.34
CA PHE A 20 -1.32 -7.73 8.12
C PHE A 20 -1.68 -8.80 9.14
N GLU A 21 -0.73 -9.65 9.51
CA GLU A 21 -0.91 -10.61 10.62
C GLU A 21 -1.24 -9.88 11.92
N ALA A 22 -0.46 -8.86 12.31
CA ALA A 22 -0.72 -8.05 13.49
C ALA A 22 -2.07 -7.31 13.44
N MET A 23 -2.50 -6.85 12.27
CA MET A 23 -3.80 -6.17 12.08
C MET A 23 -5.00 -7.13 12.08
N LEU A 24 -4.77 -8.41 11.80
CA LEU A 24 -5.78 -9.47 11.76
C LEU A 24 -5.84 -10.30 13.05
N LEU A 25 -4.82 -10.19 13.90
CA LEU A 25 -4.76 -10.87 15.19
C LEU A 25 -6.04 -10.61 16.01
N GLY A 26 -6.66 -11.69 16.48
CA GLY A 26 -7.88 -11.64 17.29
C GLY A 26 -9.18 -11.35 16.52
N LYS A 27 -9.16 -11.24 15.18
CA LYS A 27 -10.38 -10.97 14.39
C LYS A 27 -11.30 -12.17 14.16
N GLY A 28 -10.89 -13.38 14.57
CA GLY A 28 -11.69 -14.60 14.45
C GLY A 28 -12.12 -14.90 13.01
N GLU A 29 -13.24 -15.61 12.86
CA GLU A 29 -13.83 -15.86 11.54
C GLU A 29 -14.32 -14.57 10.87
N LEU A 30 -13.94 -14.38 9.61
CA LEU A 30 -14.21 -13.15 8.87
C LEU A 30 -15.45 -13.30 7.99
N ALA A 31 -16.54 -12.60 8.31
CA ALA A 31 -17.75 -12.59 7.48
C ALA A 31 -17.58 -11.82 6.14
N ARG A 32 -16.59 -10.92 6.09
CA ARG A 32 -16.29 -10.01 4.97
C ARG A 32 -14.80 -9.73 4.89
N ARG A 33 -14.36 -9.15 3.77
CA ARG A 33 -12.97 -8.71 3.61
C ARG A 33 -12.58 -7.83 4.80
N PRO A 34 -11.46 -8.13 5.49
CA PRO A 34 -11.04 -7.32 6.62
C PRO A 34 -10.70 -5.91 6.12
N ASN A 35 -11.16 -4.89 6.85
CA ASN A 35 -10.80 -3.50 6.59
C ASN A 35 -9.39 -3.22 7.12
N VAL A 36 -8.39 -3.79 6.46
CA VAL A 36 -6.97 -3.66 6.76
C VAL A 36 -6.23 -3.33 5.47
N SER A 37 -5.34 -2.34 5.54
CA SER A 37 -4.65 -1.81 4.37
C SER A 37 -3.44 -1.00 4.81
N MET A 38 -2.39 -0.95 3.99
CA MET A 38 -1.37 0.09 4.04
C MET A 38 -1.54 1.05 2.87
N ARG A 39 -1.34 2.34 3.12
CA ARG A 39 -1.35 3.40 2.11
C ARG A 39 0.03 4.02 2.11
N LEU A 40 0.89 3.60 1.20
CA LEU A 40 2.28 4.05 1.13
C LEU A 40 2.35 5.21 0.11
N PRO A 41 2.62 6.46 0.53
CA PRO A 41 2.76 7.57 -0.40
C PRO A 41 3.94 7.34 -1.34
N ALA A 42 3.69 7.49 -2.64
CA ALA A 42 4.69 7.38 -3.67
C ALA A 42 5.20 8.78 -4.05
N LEU A 43 6.51 8.92 -4.20
CA LEU A 43 7.10 10.19 -4.64
C LEU A 43 6.82 10.47 -6.13
N GLY A 44 6.96 11.74 -6.50
CA GLY A 44 6.81 12.24 -7.87
C GLY A 44 5.40 12.71 -8.23
N GLU A 45 5.31 13.34 -9.40
CA GLU A 45 4.08 13.88 -9.95
C GLU A 45 3.50 12.96 -11.05
N PRO A 46 2.18 12.81 -11.16
CA PRO A 46 1.16 13.28 -10.21
C PRO A 46 1.24 12.55 -8.85
N SER A 47 0.75 13.19 -7.79
CA SER A 47 0.60 12.58 -6.46
C SER A 47 -0.06 11.20 -6.54
N ALA A 48 0.56 10.22 -5.87
CA ALA A 48 0.12 8.84 -5.91
C ALA A 48 0.40 8.12 -4.60
N ARG A 49 -0.23 6.96 -4.44
CA ARG A 49 0.04 6.04 -3.35
C ARG A 49 -0.09 4.61 -3.79
N LEU A 50 0.65 3.75 -3.13
CA LEU A 50 0.48 2.31 -3.18
C LEU A 50 -0.51 1.89 -2.09
N LEU A 51 -1.69 1.45 -2.49
CA LEU A 51 -2.67 0.83 -1.62
C LEU A 51 -2.40 -0.67 -1.55
N VAL A 52 -2.01 -1.15 -0.38
CA VAL A 52 -1.60 -2.53 -0.14
C VAL A 52 -2.60 -3.19 0.79
N THR A 53 -3.03 -4.39 0.48
CA THR A 53 -4.03 -5.13 1.24
C THR A 53 -3.69 -6.61 1.24
N PRO A 54 -4.11 -7.39 2.26
CA PRO A 54 -3.96 -8.82 2.19
C PRO A 54 -4.86 -9.38 1.07
N GLY A 55 -4.41 -10.47 0.48
CA GLY A 55 -5.18 -11.27 -0.44
C GLY A 55 -6.47 -11.74 0.21
N TRP A 56 -7.55 -11.79 -0.56
CA TRP A 56 -8.87 -12.15 -0.05
C TRP A 56 -9.62 -13.05 -1.03
N ASP A 57 -9.99 -14.24 -0.57
CA ASP A 57 -10.93 -15.10 -1.28
C ASP A 57 -12.34 -14.79 -0.79
N ARG A 58 -13.15 -14.16 -1.65
CA ARG A 58 -14.53 -13.80 -1.35
C ARG A 58 -15.46 -15.01 -1.18
N ARG A 59 -15.21 -16.11 -1.90
CA ARG A 59 -16.07 -17.31 -1.85
C ARG A 59 -15.83 -18.05 -0.55
N ARG A 60 -14.55 -18.25 -0.19
CA ARG A 60 -14.16 -18.95 1.04
C ARG A 60 -14.18 -18.06 2.28
N LYS A 61 -14.23 -16.75 2.09
CA LYS A 61 -14.11 -15.73 3.14
C LYS A 61 -12.81 -15.86 3.94
N LEU A 62 -11.71 -16.10 3.22
CA LEU A 62 -10.40 -16.34 3.81
C LEU A 62 -9.39 -15.29 3.34
N VAL A 63 -8.50 -14.93 4.26
CA VAL A 63 -7.28 -14.20 3.92
C VAL A 63 -6.34 -15.18 3.22
N MET A 64 -5.84 -14.76 2.08
CA MET A 64 -4.97 -15.56 1.23
C MET A 64 -3.50 -15.18 1.44
N PRO A 65 -2.56 -16.11 1.25
CA PRO A 65 -1.14 -15.89 1.50
C PRO A 65 -0.45 -15.10 0.36
N PHE A 66 -1.07 -14.01 -0.08
CA PHE A 66 -0.51 -13.08 -1.05
C PHE A 66 -0.86 -11.64 -0.66
N ILE A 67 -0.14 -10.68 -1.23
CA ILE A 67 -0.43 -9.26 -1.07
C ILE A 67 -1.03 -8.71 -2.34
N HIS A 68 -2.12 -7.98 -2.22
CA HIS A 68 -2.71 -7.22 -3.32
C HIS A 68 -2.26 -5.76 -3.22
N ALA A 69 -1.66 -5.23 -4.29
CA ALA A 69 -1.14 -3.87 -4.34
C ALA A 69 -1.69 -3.10 -5.54
N GLU A 70 -2.24 -1.92 -5.29
CA GLU A 70 -2.78 -1.00 -6.30
C GLU A 70 -1.98 0.30 -6.29
N PHE A 71 -1.46 0.72 -7.45
CA PHE A 71 -0.91 2.06 -7.62
C PHE A 71 -2.04 3.01 -7.98
N VAL A 72 -2.39 3.88 -7.03
CA VAL A 72 -3.50 4.81 -7.13
C VAL A 72 -2.96 6.22 -7.28
N VAL A 73 -3.27 6.84 -8.41
CA VAL A 73 -2.93 8.23 -8.70
C VAL A 73 -4.12 9.12 -8.35
N GLU A 74 -3.85 10.23 -7.67
CA GLU A 74 -4.88 11.23 -7.35
C GLU A 74 -4.87 12.30 -8.46
N ARG A 75 -5.91 12.29 -9.32
CA ARG A 75 -6.01 13.22 -10.45
C ARG A 75 -7.13 14.23 -10.21
N THR A 76 -6.86 15.50 -10.46
CA THR A 76 -7.90 16.56 -10.46
C THR A 76 -8.56 16.74 -11.82
N ALA A 77 -8.11 16.03 -12.86
CA ALA A 77 -8.75 16.02 -14.16
C ALA A 77 -8.62 14.65 -14.86
N ARG A 78 -9.68 14.22 -15.55
CA ARG A 78 -9.70 13.03 -16.42
C ARG A 78 -10.54 13.30 -17.66
N ALA A 79 -9.99 13.04 -18.85
CA ALA A 79 -10.69 13.16 -20.14
C ALA A 79 -11.41 14.52 -20.34
N GLY A 80 -10.77 15.63 -19.96
CA GLY A 80 -11.33 16.99 -20.08
C GLY A 80 -12.30 17.40 -18.98
N ILE A 81 -12.63 16.51 -18.04
CA ILE A 81 -13.46 16.84 -16.87
C ILE A 81 -12.53 17.26 -15.72
N VAL A 82 -12.61 18.53 -15.32
CA VAL A 82 -11.95 19.06 -14.11
C VAL A 82 -12.82 18.76 -12.90
N CYS A 83 -12.26 18.11 -11.89
CA CYS A 83 -12.92 17.79 -10.65
C CYS A 83 -12.33 18.63 -9.52
N ASN A 84 -13.20 19.29 -8.75
CA ASN A 84 -12.82 20.04 -7.56
C ASN A 84 -12.24 19.15 -6.44
N LYS A 85 -12.41 17.82 -6.55
CA LYS A 85 -11.84 16.83 -5.66
C LYS A 85 -10.99 15.85 -6.48
N PRO A 86 -9.78 15.50 -6.02
CA PRO A 86 -8.98 14.47 -6.68
C PRO A 86 -9.77 13.16 -6.78
N LEU A 87 -9.87 12.62 -7.99
CA LEU A 87 -10.42 11.30 -8.26
C LEU A 87 -9.28 10.28 -8.24
N PRO A 88 -9.39 9.23 -7.41
CA PRO A 88 -8.42 8.15 -7.43
C PRO A 88 -8.56 7.36 -8.74
N ASP A 89 -7.46 7.17 -9.46
CA ASP A 89 -7.39 6.28 -10.62
C ASP A 89 -6.34 5.20 -10.38
N VAL A 90 -6.73 3.94 -10.54
CA VAL A 90 -5.82 2.81 -10.40
C VAL A 90 -5.09 2.64 -11.72
N GLU A 91 -3.79 2.88 -11.76
CA GLU A 91 -3.01 2.79 -13.00
C GLU A 91 -2.34 1.42 -13.15
N LEU A 92 -2.10 0.75 -12.03
CA LEU A 92 -1.48 -0.56 -11.95
C LEU A 92 -2.06 -1.33 -10.77
N ALA A 93 -2.35 -2.62 -10.93
CA ALA A 93 -2.67 -3.50 -9.82
C ALA A 93 -2.00 -4.86 -10.00
N ILE A 94 -1.40 -5.37 -8.93
CA ILE A 94 -0.70 -6.65 -8.90
C ILE A 94 -1.07 -7.45 -7.66
N ASP A 95 -1.12 -8.77 -7.82
CA ASP A 95 -1.03 -9.70 -6.69
C ASP A 95 0.42 -10.17 -6.59
N ILE A 96 0.99 -10.18 -5.39
CA ILE A 96 2.37 -10.59 -5.11
C ILE A 96 2.32 -11.92 -4.34
N LEU A 97 2.73 -13.00 -5.00
CA LEU A 97 2.69 -14.38 -4.49
C LEU A 97 4.12 -14.94 -4.38
N ASP A 98 4.25 -16.15 -3.79
CA ASP A 98 5.52 -16.88 -3.71
C ASP A 98 6.05 -17.27 -5.10
N ASP A 99 5.15 -17.61 -6.02
CA ASP A 99 5.47 -18.02 -7.39
C ASP A 99 5.65 -16.83 -8.36
N GLY A 100 5.64 -15.61 -7.83
CA GLY A 100 5.84 -14.37 -8.59
C GLY A 100 4.60 -13.47 -8.68
N PRO A 101 4.73 -12.28 -9.30
CA PRO A 101 3.65 -11.32 -9.41
C PRO A 101 2.62 -11.73 -10.48
N ARG A 102 1.34 -11.48 -10.19
CA ARG A 102 0.24 -11.63 -11.15
C ARG A 102 -0.38 -10.27 -11.44
N TRP A 103 -0.32 -9.86 -12.71
CA TRP A 103 -0.90 -8.59 -13.15
C TRP A 103 -2.43 -8.66 -13.12
N ARG A 104 -3.06 -7.69 -12.45
CA ARG A 104 -4.52 -7.58 -12.33
C ARG A 104 -5.06 -6.42 -13.14
N ARG A 105 -4.28 -5.34 -13.25
CA ARG A 105 -4.60 -4.17 -14.06
C ARG A 105 -3.33 -3.53 -14.57
N TRP A 106 -3.35 -3.13 -15.84
CA TRP A 106 -2.26 -2.41 -16.49
C TRP A 106 -2.84 -1.27 -17.34
N SER A 107 -2.54 -0.02 -16.98
CA SER A 107 -2.83 1.13 -17.82
C SER A 107 -1.93 1.11 -19.06
N THR A 108 -2.51 1.18 -20.26
CA THR A 108 -1.72 1.28 -21.50
C THR A 108 -0.96 2.59 -21.61
N ALA A 109 -1.48 3.67 -21.01
CA ALA A 109 -0.88 5.00 -21.07
C ALA A 109 0.21 5.20 -20.01
N SER A 110 0.11 4.55 -18.85
CA SER A 110 0.96 4.84 -17.69
C SER A 110 1.42 3.63 -16.89
N GLY A 111 1.12 2.40 -17.33
CA GLY A 111 1.45 1.18 -16.58
C GLY A 111 2.95 1.01 -16.32
N ALA A 112 3.79 1.36 -17.30
CA ALA A 112 5.25 1.29 -17.15
C ALA A 112 5.77 2.30 -16.10
N SER A 113 5.35 3.56 -16.17
CA SER A 113 5.76 4.57 -15.19
C SER A 113 5.15 4.32 -13.80
N ALA A 114 3.93 3.78 -13.74
CA ALA A 114 3.32 3.32 -12.50
C ALA A 114 4.09 2.15 -11.89
N LEU A 115 4.59 1.21 -12.70
CA LEU A 115 5.43 0.11 -12.24
C LEU A 115 6.75 0.62 -11.66
N ASP A 116 7.45 1.52 -12.36
CA ASP A 116 8.72 2.08 -11.87
C ASP A 116 8.54 2.79 -10.51
N ARG A 117 7.46 3.57 -10.37
CA ARG A 117 7.15 4.28 -9.12
C ARG A 117 6.69 3.33 -8.01
N MET A 118 5.89 2.32 -8.35
CA MET A 118 5.48 1.27 -7.43
C MET A 118 6.70 0.53 -6.90
N ALA A 119 7.57 0.05 -7.78
CA ALA A 119 8.78 -0.70 -7.44
C ALA A 119 9.73 0.13 -6.58
N ARG A 120 9.97 1.40 -6.93
CA ARG A 120 10.78 2.31 -6.11
C ARG A 120 10.18 2.49 -4.71
N THR A 121 8.87 2.71 -4.62
CA THR A 121 8.17 2.87 -3.33
C THR A 121 8.26 1.59 -2.49
N MET A 122 8.16 0.42 -3.13
CA MET A 122 8.31 -0.89 -2.47
C MET A 122 9.75 -1.10 -1.99
N GLY A 123 10.76 -0.79 -2.81
CA GLY A 123 12.17 -0.94 -2.43
C GLY A 123 12.56 -0.04 -1.26
N GLU A 124 12.17 1.24 -1.32
CA GLU A 124 12.36 2.17 -0.21
C GLU A 124 11.61 1.72 1.05
N PHE A 125 10.44 1.10 0.90
CA PHE A 125 9.68 0.57 2.03
C PHE A 125 10.35 -0.65 2.66
N VAL A 126 10.95 -1.53 1.86
CA VAL A 126 11.72 -2.69 2.36
C VAL A 126 12.89 -2.21 3.22
N GLU A 127 13.60 -1.19 2.78
CA GLU A 127 14.75 -0.65 3.50
C GLU A 127 14.34 0.21 4.71
N ARG A 128 13.34 1.09 4.54
CA ARG A 128 12.98 2.15 5.49
C ARG A 128 11.46 2.37 5.55
N PRO A 129 10.70 1.45 6.17
CA PRO A 129 9.25 1.56 6.28
C PRO A 129 8.79 2.87 6.95
N ASP A 130 9.52 3.29 7.99
CA ASP A 130 9.28 4.49 8.79
C ASP A 130 9.28 5.76 7.93
N VAL A 131 10.27 5.89 7.05
CA VAL A 131 10.41 7.03 6.14
C VAL A 131 9.28 7.06 5.12
N VAL A 132 8.91 5.90 4.58
CA VAL A 132 7.82 5.84 3.60
C VAL A 132 6.50 6.22 4.25
N PHE A 133 6.21 5.75 5.46
CA PHE A 133 5.01 6.15 6.19
C PHE A 133 5.00 7.65 6.52
N ALA A 134 6.13 8.21 6.97
CA ALA A 134 6.28 9.63 7.33
C ALA A 134 5.92 10.61 6.21
N ARG A 135 5.92 10.17 4.94
CA ARG A 135 5.45 10.98 3.79
C ARG A 135 3.97 11.36 3.90
N SER A 136 3.18 10.64 4.67
CA SER A 136 1.74 10.89 4.84
C SER A 136 1.45 11.86 5.98
N ALA A 137 1.71 13.15 5.78
CA ALA A 137 1.53 14.16 6.83
C ALA A 137 0.06 14.48 7.16
N GLY A 138 -0.91 14.00 6.37
CA GLY A 138 -2.33 14.35 6.53
C GLY A 138 -3.23 13.21 7.02
N ARG A 139 -2.85 11.95 6.80
CA ARG A 139 -3.69 10.79 7.10
C ARG A 139 -2.86 9.59 7.54
N CYS A 140 -3.39 8.80 8.46
CA CYS A 140 -2.77 7.56 8.90
C CYS A 140 -2.66 6.58 7.72
N CYS A 141 -1.47 6.06 7.47
CA CYS A 141 -1.23 5.10 6.40
C CYS A 141 -2.02 3.79 6.59
N LEU A 142 -2.38 3.42 7.82
CA LEU A 142 -3.07 2.15 8.09
C LEU A 142 -4.60 2.29 8.10
N CYS A 143 -5.14 3.22 8.91
CA CYS A 143 -6.58 3.39 9.05
C CYS A 143 -7.20 4.49 8.18
N GLY A 144 -6.38 5.35 7.55
CA GLY A 144 -6.84 6.44 6.69
C GLY A 144 -7.46 7.64 7.40
N ARG A 145 -7.55 7.62 8.75
CA ARG A 145 -8.06 8.77 9.53
C ARG A 145 -7.09 9.95 9.48
N GLY A 146 -7.62 11.16 9.63
CA GLY A 146 -6.82 12.39 9.66
C GLY A 146 -5.83 12.42 10.83
N LEU A 147 -4.64 12.94 10.59
CA LEU A 147 -3.61 13.12 11.61
C LEU A 147 -3.57 14.59 12.02
N THR A 148 -3.74 14.86 13.32
CA THR A 148 -3.84 16.23 13.84
C THR A 148 -2.62 16.62 14.67
N ASP A 149 -2.09 15.70 15.49
CA ASP A 149 -0.89 15.93 16.29
C ASP A 149 0.40 15.79 15.47
N GLU A 150 1.37 16.65 15.76
CA GLU A 150 2.64 16.74 15.02
C GLU A 150 3.41 15.41 15.02
N ALA A 151 3.42 14.70 16.14
CA ALA A 151 4.12 13.43 16.28
C ALA A 151 3.54 12.36 15.34
N SER A 152 2.21 12.25 15.25
CA SER A 152 1.57 11.32 14.32
C SER A 152 1.77 11.74 12.87
N ARG A 153 1.70 13.05 12.57
CA ARG A 153 1.98 13.58 11.21
C ARG A 153 3.40 13.27 10.78
N GLY A 154 4.38 13.43 11.67
CA GLY A 154 5.79 13.09 11.42
C GLY A 154 6.04 11.60 11.20
N ARG A 155 5.18 10.71 11.70
CA ARG A 155 5.25 9.26 11.46
C ARG A 155 4.39 8.78 10.29
N GLY A 156 3.39 9.56 9.89
CA GLY A 156 2.27 9.09 9.06
C GLY A 156 1.41 7.99 9.70
N ILE A 157 1.54 7.76 11.01
CA ILE A 157 0.84 6.72 11.76
C ILE A 157 0.19 7.34 12.99
N GLY A 158 -1.12 7.19 13.08
CA GLY A 158 -1.93 7.67 14.21
C GLY A 158 -1.77 6.81 15.48
N PRO A 159 -2.15 7.32 16.65
CA PRO A 159 -1.92 6.67 17.94
C PRO A 159 -2.61 5.31 18.06
N GLU A 160 -3.81 5.13 17.51
CA GLU A 160 -4.52 3.83 17.53
C GLU A 160 -3.84 2.72 16.70
N CYS A 161 -2.91 3.13 15.82
CA CYS A 161 -2.22 2.24 14.89
C CYS A 161 -0.75 2.02 15.28
N ILE A 162 -0.19 2.80 16.21
CA ILE A 162 1.25 2.78 16.50
C ILE A 162 1.72 1.45 17.08
N GLU A 163 0.93 0.81 17.96
CA GLU A 163 1.31 -0.47 18.55
C GLU A 163 1.31 -1.61 17.53
N LYS A 164 0.39 -1.56 16.55
CA LYS A 164 0.36 -2.53 15.44
C LYS A 164 1.58 -2.34 14.53
N TYR A 165 1.90 -1.09 14.22
CA TYR A 165 3.12 -0.72 13.49
C TYR A 165 4.37 -1.21 14.24
N ARG A 166 4.46 -0.95 15.55
CA ARG A 166 5.61 -1.36 16.36
C ARG A 166 5.75 -2.87 16.42
N SER A 167 4.66 -3.60 16.61
CA SER A 167 4.67 -5.07 16.61
C SER A 167 5.21 -5.65 15.29
N ALA A 168 4.88 -5.01 14.17
CA ALA A 168 5.27 -5.49 12.84
C ALA A 168 6.69 -5.07 12.41
N PHE A 169 7.18 -3.91 12.85
CA PHE A 169 8.40 -3.30 12.32
C PHE A 169 9.47 -2.97 13.39
N SER A 170 9.21 -3.15 14.68
CA SER A 170 10.22 -2.88 15.74
C SER A 170 11.18 -4.05 15.98
N THR A 171 11.10 -5.13 15.20
CA THR A 171 11.82 -6.38 15.44
C THR A 171 13.16 -6.50 14.70
N ASN A 172 13.67 -5.42 14.09
CA ASN A 172 15.04 -5.39 13.55
C ASN A 172 15.81 -4.23 14.19
N LYS A 173 16.41 -4.51 15.35
CA LYS A 173 17.64 -3.89 15.82
C LYS A 173 18.61 -5.01 16.16
#